data_AF-A0ABD0Q5P9-F1
#
_entry.id   AF-A0ABD0Q5P9-F1
#
_cell.length_a   1.000
_cell.length_b   1.000
_cell.length_c   1.000
_cell.angle_alpha   90.00
_cell.angle_beta   90.00
_cell.angle_gamma   90.00
#
_symmetry.space_group_name_H-M   'P 1'
#
loop_
_entity.id
_entity.type
_entity.pdbx_description
1 polymer ?
#
loop_
_entity_poly.entity_id
_entity_poly.type
_entity_poly.pdbx_seq_one_letter_code
_entity_poly.pdbx_strand_id
1 'polypeptide(L)' 'FLFILMGPMGKGPQYHEIGRSIATLMTDEVFHDVAYKAKDRSDLVAGIDEFLDQVTVLPPGEWDPTIRIEPPKNVPSQ' A
#
# COMPACT_ATOMS: atom_id res chain seq x y z
N PHE A 1 1.13 1.41 -15.79
CA PHE A 1 2.36 0.84 -15.22
C PHE A 1 2.32 -0.68 -15.26
N LEU A 2 3.49 -1.34 -15.21
CA LEU A 2 3.60 -2.80 -15.13
C LEU A 2 4.63 -3.16 -14.06
N PHE A 3 4.27 -4.07 -13.17
CA PHE A 3 5.18 -4.64 -12.17
C PHE A 3 5.27 -6.15 -12.41
N ILE A 4 6.50 -6.67 -12.50
CA ILE A 4 6.77 -8.09 -12.71
C ILE A 4 7.73 -8.55 -11.61
N LEU A 5 7.30 -9.53 -10.82
CA LEU A 5 8.11 -10.21 -9.82
C LEU A 5 8.17 -11.70 -10.13
N MET A 6 9.39 -12.22 -10.30
CA MET A 6 9.65 -13.64 -10.53
C MET A 6 10.67 -14.15 -9.51
N GLY A 7 10.53 -15.40 -9.10
CA GLY A 7 11.46 -16.02 -8.17
C GLY A 7 11.23 -17.53 -8.01
N PRO A 8 12.05 -18.20 -7.18
CA PRO A 8 12.01 -19.65 -7.00
C PRO A 8 10.69 -20.17 -6.42
N MET A 9 10.40 -21.45 -6.67
CA MET A 9 9.25 -22.13 -6.09
C MET A 9 9.32 -22.16 -4.55
N GLY A 10 8.15 -22.19 -3.91
CA GLY A 10 8.02 -22.21 -2.45
C GLY A 10 7.79 -20.84 -1.78
N LYS A 11 7.89 -19.73 -2.53
CA LYS A 11 7.65 -18.37 -2.04
C LYS A 11 6.36 -17.71 -2.57
N GLY A 12 5.48 -18.49 -3.18
CA GLY A 12 4.22 -18.00 -3.80
C GLY A 12 3.38 -17.08 -2.91
N PRO A 13 3.07 -17.45 -1.65
CA PRO A 13 2.29 -16.58 -0.75
C PRO A 13 2.98 -15.25 -0.47
N GLN A 14 4.30 -15.24 -0.31
CA GLN A 14 5.08 -14.01 -0.09
C GLN A 14 5.06 -13.12 -1.33
N TYR A 15 5.17 -13.71 -2.53
CA TYR A 15 5.05 -12.97 -3.79
C TYR A 15 3.66 -12.37 -3.98
N HIS A 16 2.62 -13.08 -3.54
CA HIS A 16 1.26 -12.54 -3.57
C HIS A 16 1.13 -11.30 -2.67
N GLU A 17 1.62 -11.37 -1.43
CA GLU A 17 1.59 -10.21 -0.52
C GLU A 17 2.43 -9.04 -1.04
N ILE A 18 3.59 -9.29 -1.65
CA ILE A 18 4.36 -8.22 -2.31
C ILE A 18 3.54 -7.60 -3.45
N GLY A 19 2.85 -8.41 -4.25
CA GLY A 19 1.96 -7.92 -5.30
C GLY A 19 0.82 -7.05 -4.76
N ARG A 20 0.24 -7.44 -3.62
CA ARG A 20 -0.78 -6.63 -2.92
C ARG A 20 -0.18 -5.30 -2.44
N SER A 21 0.98 -5.32 -1.80
CA SER A 21 1.66 -4.09 -1.33
C SER A 21 1.94 -3.12 -2.47
N ILE A 22 2.46 -3.60 -3.61
CA ILE A 22 2.72 -2.76 -4.78
C ILE A 22 1.41 -2.25 -5.40
N ALA A 23 0.38 -3.08 -5.50
CA ALA A 23 -0.92 -2.64 -6.00
C ALA A 23 -1.52 -1.55 -5.11
N THR A 24 -1.47 -1.69 -3.79
CA THR A 24 -1.93 -0.67 -2.83
C THR A 24 -1.12 0.62 -2.94
N LEU A 25 0.21 0.53 -3.05
CA LEU A 25 1.06 1.69 -3.27
C LEU A 25 0.67 2.45 -4.56
N MET A 26 0.35 1.73 -5.64
CA MET A 26 -0.07 2.34 -6.91
C MET A 26 -1.47 3.00 -6.87
N THR A 27 -2.28 2.73 -5.83
CA THR A 27 -3.57 3.40 -5.62
C THR A 27 -3.45 4.71 -4.85
N ASP A 28 -2.31 4.97 -4.23
CA ASP A 28 -2.04 6.24 -3.57
C ASP A 28 -1.83 7.36 -4.61
N GLU A 29 -2.57 8.46 -4.49
CA GLU A 29 -2.54 9.55 -5.47
C GLU A 29 -1.17 10.24 -5.53
N VAL A 30 -0.48 10.38 -4.39
CA VAL A 30 0.84 11.03 -4.31
C VAL A 30 1.89 10.17 -5.00
N PHE A 31 1.95 8.88 -4.66
CA PHE A 31 2.87 7.94 -5.29
C PHE A 31 2.57 7.78 -6.79
N HIS A 32 1.30 7.78 -7.19
CA HIS A 32 0.91 7.71 -8.59
C HIS A 32 1.47 8.90 -9.39
N ASP A 33 1.39 10.10 -8.81
CA ASP A 33 1.93 11.32 -9.39
C ASP A 33 3.46 11.30 -9.49
N VAL A 34 4.14 10.82 -8.45
CA VAL A 34 5.59 10.59 -8.46
C VAL A 34 5.96 9.60 -9.56
N ALA A 35 5.25 8.49 -9.68
CA ALA A 35 5.51 7.46 -10.67
C ALA A 35 5.38 7.96 -12.12
N TYR A 36 4.47 8.90 -12.39
CA TYR A 36 4.34 9.54 -13.72
C TYR A 36 5.43 10.58 -14.00
N LYS A 37 5.95 11.25 -12.98
CA LYS A 37 6.94 12.34 -13.10
C LYS A 37 8.38 11.86 -12.94
N ALA A 38 8.59 10.65 -12.40
CA ALA A 38 9.89 10.06 -12.13
C ALA A 38 10.75 10.00 -13.40
N LYS A 39 12.00 10.47 -13.27
CA LYS A 39 13.00 10.46 -14.34
C LYS A 39 14.01 9.33 -14.15
N ASP A 40 14.20 8.90 -12.90
CA ASP A 40 15.10 7.82 -12.56
C ASP A 40 14.54 6.93 -11.43
N ARG A 41 15.32 5.90 -11.09
CA ARG A 41 14.95 4.95 -10.05
C ARG A 41 14.93 5.59 -8.65
N SER A 42 15.77 6.59 -8.38
CA SER A 42 15.82 7.25 -7.08
C SER A 42 14.51 7.96 -6.77
N ASP A 43 13.87 8.57 -7.77
CA ASP A 43 12.57 9.21 -7.60
C ASP A 43 11.50 8.22 -7.10
N LEU A 44 11.47 7.01 -7.68
CA LEU A 44 10.54 5.96 -7.26
C LEU A 44 10.84 5.44 -5.85
N VAL A 45 12.12 5.31 -5.49
CA VAL A 45 12.51 4.88 -4.13
C VAL A 45 12.12 5.95 -3.10
N ALA A 46 12.37 7.22 -3.41
CA ALA A 46 11.96 8.33 -2.55
C ALA A 46 10.44 8.37 -2.36
N GLY A 47 9.66 8.13 -3.41
CA GLY A 47 8.20 8.02 -3.30
C GLY A 47 7.73 6.85 -2.43
N ILE A 48 8.45 5.71 -2.46
CA ILE A 48 8.16 4.58 -1.56
C ILE A 48 8.45 4.97 -0.10
N ASP A 49 9.59 5.61 0.16
CA ASP A 49 9.98 6.03 1.50
C ASP A 49 8.97 7.05 2.07
N GLU A 50 8.54 8.03 1.28
CA GLU A 50 7.53 9.02 1.69
C GLU A 50 6.18 8.35 1.99
N PHE A 51 5.75 7.38 1.18
CA PHE A 51 4.55 6.60 1.47
C PHE A 51 4.69 5.83 2.80
N LEU A 52 5.84 5.22 3.05
CA LEU A 52 6.11 4.47 4.28
C LEU A 52 6.13 5.35 5.53
N ASP A 53 6.56 6.61 5.42
CA ASP A 53 6.53 7.57 6.53
C ASP A 53 5.11 8.06 6.87
N GLN A 54 4.18 8.01 5.92
CA GLN A 54 2.78 8.42 6.16
C GLN A 54 1.89 7.31 6.71
N VAL A 55 2.22 6.04 6.46
CA VAL A 55 1.42 4.91 6.95
C VAL A 55 1.66 4.65 8.43
N THR A 56 0.59 4.38 9.16
CA THR A 56 0.67 3.96 10.55
C THR A 56 0.72 2.44 10.64
N VAL A 57 1.70 1.92 11.38
CA VAL A 57 1.74 0.49 11.70
C VAL A 57 0.86 0.21 12.91
N LEU A 58 0.03 -0.83 12.81
CA LEU A 58 -0.73 -1.34 13.95
C LEU A 58 0.14 -2.36 14.70
N PRO A 59 0.47 -2.11 15.99
CA PRO A 59 1.22 -3.07 16.79
C PRO A 59 0.44 -4.39 16.96
N PRO A 60 1.14 -5.54 17.03
CA PRO A 60 0.51 -6.82 17.33
C PRO A 60 0.02 -6.83 18.79
N GLY A 61 -1.24 -6.44 19.01
CA GLY A 61 -1.87 -6.38 20.34
C GLY A 61 -2.91 -5.27 20.52
N GLU A 62 -2.89 -4.23 19.68
CA GLU A 62 -3.90 -3.13 19.70
C GLU A 62 -5.11 -3.40 18.79
N TRP A 63 -5.08 -4.49 18.04
CA TRP A 63 -6.19 -4.90 17.21
C TRP A 63 -7.20 -5.70 18.03
N ASP A 64 -8.21 -5.01 18.55
CA ASP A 64 -9.39 -5.64 19.16
C ASP A 64 -10.53 -5.72 18.11
N PRO A 65 -10.96 -6.93 17.69
CA PRO A 65 -12.08 -7.07 16.77
C PRO A 65 -13.40 -6.48 17.30
N THR A 66 -13.53 -6.29 18.62
CA THR A 66 -14.74 -5.78 19.27
C THR A 66 -14.83 -4.24 19.28
N ILE A 67 -13.73 -3.52 19.03
CA ILE A 67 -13.76 -2.05 18.84
C ILE A 67 -14.03 -1.63 17.39
N ARG A 68 -14.36 -2.60 16.51
CA ARG A 68 -14.69 -2.35 15.11
C ARG A 68 -15.89 -1.41 15.02
N ILE A 69 -15.65 -0.14 14.70
CA ILE A 69 -16.70 0.83 14.43
C ILE A 69 -17.42 0.37 13.16
N GLU A 70 -18.68 -0.06 13.30
CA GLU A 70 -19.51 -0.38 12.14
C GLU A 70 -19.70 0.88 11.29
N PRO A 71 -19.68 0.75 9.95
CA PRO A 71 -19.90 1.90 9.08
C PRO A 71 -21.23 2.57 9.44
N PRO A 72 -21.26 3.92 9.55
CA PRO A 72 -22.46 4.64 9.95
C PRO A 72 -23.62 4.29 9.01
N LYS A 73 -24.77 3.94 9.59
CA LYS A 73 -25.94 3.45 8.83
C LYS A 73 -26.46 4.45 7.80
N ASN A 74 -26.18 5.73 7.98
CA ASN A 74 -26.49 6.79 7.01
C ASN A 74 -25.27 7.68 6.81
N VAL A 75 -24.86 7.80 5.55
CA VAL A 75 -24.00 8.90 5.12
C VAL A 75 -24.83 10.19 5.14
N PRO A 76 -24.36 11.31 5.72
CA PRO A 76 -25.04 12.58 5.59
C PRO A 76 -25.12 12.94 4.12
N SER A 77 -26.32 13.21 3.62
CA SER A 77 -26.53 13.67 2.25
C SER A 77 -25.74 14.97 2.05
N GLN A 78 -24.80 14.97 1.10
CA GLN A 78 -24.20 16.19 0.55
C GLN A 78 -25.27 17.06 -0.12
#